data_AF-A0AAW3YQZ4-F1
#
_entry.id   AF-A0AAW3YQZ4-F1
#
_cell.length_a   1.000
_cell.length_b   1.000
_cell.length_c   1.000
_cell.angle_alpha   90.00
_cell.angle_beta   90.00
_cell.angle_gamma   90.00
#
_symmetry.space_group_name_H-M   'P 1'
#
loop_
_entity.id
_entity.type
_entity.pdbx_description
1 polymer ?
#
loop_
_entity_poly.entity_id
_entity_poly.type
_entity_poly.pdbx_seq_one_letter_code
_entity_poly.pdbx_strand_id
1 'polypeptide(L)'
;DGEKLDSFSVSNDLPGATTLKEKLLQCIAGKEVDILKIGLESTSVYSFHPSMFLHHDIDLQRFGAKVFLMNPKQIANFKKSYSDMDKTDEIDAFVIADYLRFG
;
A
#
# COMPACT_ATOMS: atom_id res chain seq x y z
N ASP A 1 11.78 -12.61 -3.21
CA ASP A 1 12.16 -11.62 -2.20
C ASP A 1 11.58 -10.27 -2.57
N GLY A 2 10.86 -9.63 -1.65
CA GLY A 2 10.36 -8.28 -1.81
C GLY A 2 11.43 -7.29 -1.36
N GLU A 3 11.79 -6.34 -2.22
CA GLU A 3 12.74 -5.27 -1.87
C GLU A 3 11.97 -4.08 -1.26
N LYS A 4 12.47 -3.54 -0.14
CA LYS A 4 11.92 -2.31 0.46
C LYS A 4 12.50 -1.09 -0.27
N LEU A 5 11.63 -0.27 -0.87
CA LEU A 5 12.04 0.94 -1.61
C LEU A 5 12.09 2.21 -0.74
N ASP A 6 11.12 2.41 0.15
CA ASP A 6 11.03 3.58 1.04
C ASP A 6 10.22 3.21 2.31
N SER A 7 10.35 4.01 3.38
CA SER A 7 9.57 3.89 4.62
C SER A 7 9.37 5.28 5.22
N PHE A 8 8.11 5.70 5.36
CA PHE A 8 7.74 7.03 5.83
C PHE A 8 6.33 7.04 6.43
N SER A 9 6.02 8.08 7.21
CA SER A 9 4.69 8.32 7.75
C SER A 9 4.05 9.54 7.09
N VAL A 10 2.74 9.49 6.88
CA VAL A 10 1.93 10.61 6.40
C VAL A 10 0.73 10.84 7.30
N SER A 11 0.20 12.06 7.30
CA SER A 11 -1.08 12.37 7.93
C SER A 11 -2.23 11.67 7.19
N ASN A 12 -3.30 11.33 7.92
CA ASN A 12 -4.51 10.77 7.32
C ASN A 12 -5.47 11.88 6.85
N ASP A 13 -4.99 12.70 5.92
CA ASP A 13 -5.71 13.80 5.31
C ASP A 13 -5.31 13.97 3.83
N LEU A 14 -5.92 14.92 3.15
CA LEU A 14 -5.63 15.17 1.73
C LEU A 14 -4.15 15.55 1.48
N PRO A 15 -3.50 16.42 2.28
CA PRO A 15 -2.06 16.66 2.18
C PRO A 15 -1.21 15.39 2.31
N GLY A 16 -1.52 14.52 3.27
CA GLY A 16 -0.81 13.26 3.48
C GLY A 16 -1.03 12.28 2.34
N ALA A 17 -2.25 12.17 1.81
CA ALA A 17 -2.55 11.35 0.63
C ALA A 17 -1.83 11.86 -0.62
N THR A 18 -1.72 13.18 -0.78
CA THR A 18 -0.95 13.81 -1.88
C THR A 18 0.54 13.49 -1.75
N THR A 19 1.09 13.60 -0.54
CA THR A 19 2.49 13.26 -0.27
C THR A 19 2.78 11.78 -0.56
N LEU A 20 1.86 10.89 -0.17
CA LEU A 20 1.93 9.47 -0.49
C LEU A 20 1.94 9.23 -2.01
N LYS A 21 1.05 9.89 -2.77
CA LYS A 21 1.06 9.83 -4.25
C LYS A 21 2.41 10.25 -4.82
N GLU A 22 2.93 11.39 -4.42
CA GLU A 22 4.20 11.92 -4.95
C GLU A 22 5.36 10.96 -4.69
N LYS A 23 5.41 10.38 -3.48
CA LYS A 23 6.38 9.34 -3.13
C LYS A 23 6.25 8.09 -3.99
N LEU A 24 5.02 7.62 -4.25
CA LEU A 24 4.79 6.48 -5.15
C LEU A 24 5.29 6.78 -6.57
N LEU A 25 4.95 7.96 -7.11
CA LEU A 25 5.39 8.40 -8.44
C LEU A 25 6.93 8.51 -8.53
N GLN A 26 7.59 9.01 -7.49
CA GLN A 26 9.05 9.05 -7.41
C GLN A 26 9.66 7.64 -7.38
N CYS A 27 9.06 6.70 -6.66
CA CYS A 27 9.57 5.33 -6.55
C CYS A 27 9.49 4.54 -7.87
N ILE A 28 8.51 4.87 -8.72
CA ILE A 28 8.30 4.22 -10.02
C ILE A 28 8.90 5.02 -11.19
N ALA A 29 9.33 6.26 -10.97
CA ALA A 29 9.96 7.08 -11.99
C ALA A 29 11.22 6.38 -12.53
N GLY A 30 11.28 6.20 -13.85
CA GLY A 30 12.39 5.52 -14.52
C GLY A 30 12.38 4.00 -14.43
N LYS A 31 11.32 3.39 -13.87
CA LYS A 31 11.11 1.93 -13.88
C LYS A 31 10.01 1.57 -14.87
N GLU A 32 10.17 0.44 -15.57
CA GLU A 32 9.07 -0.15 -16.33
C GLU A 32 8.17 -0.91 -15.35
N VAL A 33 6.93 -0.43 -15.17
CA VAL A 33 5.94 -1.00 -14.27
C VAL A 33 4.67 -1.28 -15.07
N ASP A 34 4.32 -2.56 -15.23
CA ASP A 34 3.10 -2.96 -15.92
C ASP A 34 1.84 -2.68 -15.09
N ILE A 35 1.91 -2.97 -13.78
CA ILE A 35 0.78 -2.83 -12.85
C ILE A 35 1.29 -2.36 -11.50
N LEU A 36 0.83 -1.18 -11.07
CA LEU A 36 1.02 -0.69 -9.71
C LEU A 36 -0.08 -1.21 -8.78
N LYS A 37 0.19 -2.20 -7.92
CA LYS A 37 -0.75 -2.63 -6.87
C LYS A 37 -0.49 -1.83 -5.59
N ILE A 38 -1.52 -1.18 -5.04
CA ILE A 38 -1.46 -0.40 -3.80
C ILE A 38 -2.31 -1.09 -2.74
N GLY A 39 -1.69 -1.53 -1.64
CA GLY A 39 -2.36 -2.17 -0.53
C GLY A 39 -2.57 -1.22 0.65
N LEU A 40 -3.79 -1.18 1.17
CA LEU A 40 -4.15 -0.42 2.36
C LEU A 40 -4.88 -1.32 3.35
N GLU A 41 -4.51 -1.26 4.62
CA GLU A 41 -5.27 -1.93 5.68
C GLU A 41 -6.54 -1.13 6.01
N SER A 42 -7.69 -1.80 6.00
CA SER A 42 -8.97 -1.18 6.31
C SER A 42 -9.14 -0.98 7.82
N THR A 43 -8.60 0.14 8.30
CA THR A 43 -8.88 0.72 9.62
C THR A 43 -10.24 1.44 9.64
N SER A 44 -11.32 0.70 9.37
CA SER A 44 -12.71 1.22 9.34
C SER A 44 -12.94 2.27 8.23
N VAL A 45 -13.82 3.26 8.45
CA VAL A 45 -14.17 4.33 7.50
C VAL A 45 -13.00 5.25 7.11
N TYR A 46 -11.91 5.26 7.88
CA TYR A 46 -10.78 6.17 7.68
C TYR A 46 -9.95 5.85 6.44
N SER A 47 -9.96 4.60 5.98
CA SER A 47 -9.22 4.13 4.81
C SER A 47 -9.91 4.47 3.48
N PHE A 48 -11.19 4.87 3.54
CA PHE A 48 -12.02 5.10 2.36
C PHE A 48 -11.56 6.33 1.56
N HIS A 49 -11.30 7.46 2.21
CA HIS A 49 -10.91 8.68 1.51
C HIS A 49 -9.53 8.58 0.83
N PRO A 50 -8.47 8.07 1.49
CA PRO A 50 -7.18 7.88 0.85
C PRO A 50 -7.22 6.85 -0.28
N SER A 51 -7.94 5.73 -0.09
CA SER A 51 -8.07 4.71 -1.15
C SER A 51 -8.77 5.25 -2.39
N MET A 52 -9.86 6.00 -2.21
CA MET A 52 -10.59 6.64 -3.30
C MET A 52 -9.73 7.66 -4.04
N PHE A 53 -8.98 8.48 -3.30
CA PHE A 53 -8.05 9.45 -3.87
C PHE A 53 -7.00 8.77 -4.77
N LEU A 54 -6.35 7.72 -4.27
CA LEU A 54 -5.35 6.98 -5.03
C LEU A 54 -5.94 6.21 -6.22
N HIS A 55 -7.18 5.72 -6.10
CA HIS A 55 -7.85 4.97 -7.16
C HIS A 55 -8.22 5.84 -8.35
N HIS A 56 -8.60 7.10 -8.11
CA HIS A 56 -9.01 8.05 -9.14
C HIS A 56 -7.90 8.98 -9.64
N ASP A 57 -6.69 8.86 -9.11
CA ASP A 57 -5.58 9.70 -9.53
C ASP A 57 -5.11 9.33 -10.95
N ILE A 58 -5.15 10.32 -11.85
CA ILE A 58 -4.84 10.14 -13.27
C ILE A 58 -3.37 9.72 -13.47
N ASP A 59 -2.44 10.24 -12.66
CA ASP A 59 -1.03 9.93 -12.82
C ASP A 59 -0.76 8.48 -12.42
N LEU A 60 -1.37 8.01 -11.32
CA LEU A 60 -1.28 6.61 -10.91
C LEU A 60 -1.97 5.66 -11.89
N GLN A 61 -3.13 6.04 -12.44
CA GLN A 61 -3.85 5.23 -13.44
C GLN A 61 -3.03 4.97 -14.71
N ARG A 62 -2.13 5.88 -15.10
CA ARG A 62 -1.20 5.67 -16.24
C ARG A 62 -0.25 4.49 -16.03
N PHE A 63 0.00 4.09 -14.78
CA PHE A 63 0.79 2.92 -14.41
C PHE A 63 -0.09 1.70 -14.06
N GLY A 64 -1.35 1.69 -14.49
CA GLY A 64 -2.28 0.59 -14.22
C GLY A 64 -2.60 0.42 -12.74
N ALA A 65 -2.64 1.53 -11.97
CA ALA A 65 -2.83 1.47 -10.53
C ALA A 65 -4.11 0.72 -10.11
N LYS A 66 -3.96 -0.21 -9.17
CA LYS A 66 -5.05 -0.95 -8.53
C LYS A 66 -4.94 -0.82 -7.02
N VAL A 67 -5.96 -0.25 -6.40
CA VAL A 67 -6.01 -0.03 -4.95
C VAL A 67 -6.81 -1.14 -4.29
N PHE A 68 -6.24 -1.78 -3.28
CA PHE A 68 -6.83 -2.89 -2.54
C PHE A 68 -6.96 -2.51 -1.07
N LEU A 69 -8.20 -2.56 -0.57
CA LEU A 69 -8.50 -2.45 0.85
C LEU A 69 -8.58 -3.85 1.44
N MET A 70 -7.66 -4.16 2.35
CA MET A 70 -7.62 -5.47 3.01
C MET A 70 -8.23 -5.40 4.41
N ASN A 71 -8.95 -6.45 4.78
CA ASN A 71 -9.50 -6.57 6.13
C ASN A 71 -8.36 -6.89 7.11
N PRO A 72 -8.22 -6.14 8.23
CA PRO A 72 -7.25 -6.43 9.29
C PRO A 72 -7.22 -7.91 9.71
N LYS A 73 -8.38 -8.57 9.77
CA LYS A 73 -8.48 -10.00 10.13
C LYS A 73 -7.83 -10.92 9.10
N GLN A 74 -7.93 -10.59 7.81
CA GLN A 74 -7.31 -11.38 6.74
C GLN A 74 -5.80 -11.23 6.79
N ILE A 75 -5.30 -10.00 6.93
CA ILE A 75 -3.87 -9.72 7.08
C ILE A 75 -3.31 -10.37 8.34
N ALA A 76 -4.01 -10.27 9.47
CA ALA A 76 -3.59 -10.92 10.72
C ALA A 76 -3.53 -12.46 10.60
N ASN A 77 -4.42 -13.07 9.82
CA ASN A 77 -4.37 -14.51 9.57
C ASN A 77 -3.24 -14.89 8.61
N PHE A 78 -3.00 -14.10 7.56
CA PHE A 78 -1.87 -14.30 6.65
C PHE A 78 -0.52 -14.11 7.37
N LYS A 79 -0.43 -13.13 8.28
CA LYS A 79 0.75 -12.90 9.12
C LYS A 79 1.12 -14.11 9.98
N LYS A 80 0.16 -14.94 10.40
CA LYS A 80 0.44 -16.19 11.16
C LYS A 80 1.22 -17.23 10.37
N SER A 81 1.25 -17.13 9.03
CA SER A 81 2.08 -17.99 8.19
C SER A 81 3.57 -17.61 8.25
N TYR A 82 3.92 -16.44 8.81
CA TYR A 82 5.29 -16.02 9.06
C TYR A 82 5.66 -16.35 10.52
N SER A 83 6.79 -17.02 10.73
CA SER A 83 7.30 -17.37 12.06
C SER A 83 7.74 -16.12 12.82
N ASP A 84 7.25 -15.93 14.05
CA ASP A 84 7.69 -14.93 15.05
C ASP A 84 8.08 -13.55 14.49
N MET A 85 7.20 -12.94 13.69
CA MET A 85 7.36 -11.54 13.28
C MET A 85 6.76 -10.58 14.31
N ASP A 86 7.55 -9.59 14.72
CA ASP A 86 7.07 -8.48 15.55
C ASP A 86 5.90 -7.72 14.90
N LYS A 87 5.10 -7.05 15.73
CA LYS A 87 4.06 -6.11 15.25
C LYS A 87 4.68 -4.73 15.09
N THR A 88 5.21 -4.46 13.90
CA THR A 88 5.65 -3.13 13.49
C THR A 88 4.91 -2.73 12.21
N ASP A 89 4.68 -1.43 12.03
CA ASP A 89 4.04 -0.91 10.82
C ASP A 89 4.79 -1.33 9.53
N GLU A 90 6.12 -1.43 9.60
CA GLU A 90 6.95 -1.91 8.48
C GLU A 90 6.66 -3.38 8.13
N ILE A 91 6.50 -4.24 9.13
CA ILE A 91 6.18 -5.65 8.92
C ILE A 91 4.75 -5.76 8.38
N ASP A 92 3.80 -5.00 8.91
CA ASP A 92 2.41 -5.04 8.44
C ASP A 92 2.31 -4.57 6.98
N ALA A 93 3.04 -3.52 6.59
CA ALA A 93 3.16 -3.08 5.20
C ALA A 93 3.80 -4.14 4.29
N PHE A 94 4.84 -4.84 4.76
CA PHE A 94 5.47 -5.93 4.02
C PHE A 94 4.52 -7.11 3.80
N VAL A 95 3.83 -7.54 4.85
CA VAL A 95 2.85 -8.65 4.80
C VAL A 95 1.72 -8.33 3.84
N ILE A 96 1.25 -7.08 3.82
CA ILE A 96 0.27 -6.57 2.86
C ILE A 96 0.80 -6.65 1.42
N ALA A 97 2.02 -6.17 1.18
CA ALA A 97 2.63 -6.20 -0.14
C ALA A 97 2.80 -7.63 -0.64
N ASP A 98 3.23 -8.55 0.23
CA ASP A 98 3.40 -9.96 -0.14
C ASP A 98 2.06 -10.67 -0.36
N TYR A 99 1.02 -10.34 0.43
CA TYR A 99 -0.34 -10.81 0.20
C TYR A 99 -0.85 -10.42 -1.20
N LEU A 100 -0.63 -9.18 -1.62
CA LEU A 100 -0.98 -8.70 -2.97
C LEU A 100 -0.10 -9.27 -4.09
N ARG A 101 1.08 -9.80 -3.76
CA ARG A 101 1.94 -10.47 -4.72
C ARG A 101 1.41 -11.86 -5.09
N PHE A 102 0.87 -12.58 -4.10
CA PHE A 102 0.32 -13.93 -4.29
C PHE A 102 -1.17 -13.97 -4.69
N GLY A 103 -1.92 -12.90 -4.42
CA GLY A 103 -3.32 -12.72 -4.85
C GLY A 103 -3.48 -12.07 -6.22
#